data_AF-A0A7W3JLA7-F1
#
_entry.id   AF-A0A7W3JLA7-F1
#
_cell.length_a   1.000
_cell.length_b   1.000
_cell.length_c   1.000
_cell.angle_alpha   90.00
_cell.angle_beta   90.00
_cell.angle_gamma   90.00
#
_symmetry.space_group_name_H-M   'P 1'
#
loop_
_entity.id
_entity.type
_entity.pdbx_description
1 polymer ?
#
loop_
_entity_poly.entity_id
_entity_poly.type
_entity_poly.pdbx_seq_one_letter_code
_entity_poly.pdbx_strand_id
1 'polypeptide(L)'
;MNTSRLIVALTALAVGSLALTGCTSSSDTDASAPSPTTSSVAASPSTSPAPSATPETGTPTPTIDLADPASWVVSATGIGPITLGGSAAAAAESMTAFTTTSNDGAPECPVTVYDSDAVPSIYIGTENVDSDVITSIRLGVGLVPDGATSPTTAEGIGIGSTVDELTAAYPSIAVTGEYNGTEYRGVQGDAGDWLVFSSGPSSDGAAASPVNTIALGVGPVPPTEFCG
;
A
#
# COMPACT_ATOMS: atom_id res chain seq x y z
N MET A 1 18.49 24.23 -43.22
CA MET A 1 17.51 25.23 -43.70
C MET A 1 16.43 24.49 -44.46
N ASN A 2 15.27 24.27 -43.84
CA ASN A 2 13.99 24.11 -44.53
C ASN A 2 12.87 24.43 -43.54
N THR A 3 11.93 25.19 -44.06
CA THR A 3 11.01 26.10 -43.36
C THR A 3 9.63 25.44 -43.23
N SER A 4 8.80 25.99 -42.32
CA SER A 4 7.33 26.03 -42.41
C SER A 4 6.58 24.73 -42.00
N ARG A 5 5.46 24.73 -41.24
CA ARG A 5 4.47 25.77 -40.90
C ARG A 5 3.83 25.52 -39.53
N LEU A 6 3.50 26.63 -38.84
CA LEU A 6 2.49 26.72 -37.77
C LEU A 6 1.12 26.21 -38.24
N ILE A 7 0.43 25.46 -37.39
CA ILE A 7 -1.04 25.47 -37.32
C ILE A 7 -1.43 25.70 -35.86
N VAL A 8 -2.00 26.87 -35.62
CA VAL A 8 -2.67 27.28 -34.39
C VAL A 8 -4.13 26.82 -34.50
N ALA A 9 -4.63 26.13 -33.49
CA ALA A 9 -6.07 25.95 -33.29
C ALA A 9 -6.41 26.25 -31.83
N LEU A 10 -6.92 27.47 -31.63
CA LEU A 10 -7.55 27.96 -30.42
C LEU A 10 -8.91 27.27 -30.29
N THR A 11 -9.17 26.57 -29.20
CA THR A 11 -10.54 26.14 -28.85
C THR A 11 -10.86 26.68 -27.46
N ALA A 12 -11.88 27.53 -27.42
CA ALA A 12 -12.35 28.25 -26.25
C ALA A 12 -13.71 27.69 -25.78
N LEU A 13 -14.04 28.01 -24.51
CA LEU A 13 -15.33 27.89 -23.81
C LEU A 13 -15.76 26.48 -23.34
N ALA A 14 -15.98 26.33 -22.03
CA ALA A 14 -17.23 26.76 -21.39
C ALA A 14 -17.12 26.78 -19.85
N VAL A 15 -17.45 27.91 -19.24
CA VAL A 15 -17.63 28.09 -17.80
C VAL A 15 -19.05 27.65 -17.47
N GLY A 16 -19.20 26.63 -16.62
CA GLY A 16 -20.47 26.16 -16.11
C GLY A 16 -20.47 26.15 -14.58
N SER A 17 -20.95 27.23 -13.97
CA SER A 17 -21.16 27.32 -12.53
C SER A 17 -22.48 26.62 -12.16
N LEU A 18 -22.43 25.55 -11.36
CA LEU A 18 -23.60 25.03 -10.65
C LEU A 18 -23.42 25.24 -9.14
N ALA A 19 -24.20 26.16 -8.59
CA ALA A 19 -24.46 26.28 -7.17
C ALA A 19 -25.64 25.38 -6.80
N LEU A 20 -25.46 24.42 -5.89
CA LEU A 20 -26.57 23.79 -5.19
C LEU A 20 -26.44 24.06 -3.68
N THR A 21 -27.43 24.80 -3.18
CA THR A 21 -27.75 25.08 -1.80
C THR A 21 -28.76 24.06 -1.26
N GLY A 22 -28.71 23.78 0.05
CA GLY A 22 -29.80 23.14 0.82
C GLY A 22 -29.43 21.77 1.40
N CYS A 23 -29.81 21.36 2.60
CA CYS A 23 -30.64 21.96 3.64
C CYS A 23 -30.17 21.45 5.01
N THR A 24 -30.15 22.34 5.98
CA THR A 24 -30.04 22.07 7.42
C THR A 24 -31.39 21.51 7.91
N SER A 25 -31.40 20.44 8.70
CA SER A 25 -32.55 20.14 9.57
C SER A 25 -32.08 20.00 11.01
N SER A 26 -32.75 20.81 11.83
CA SER A 26 -32.57 21.03 13.25
C SER A 26 -33.23 19.94 14.10
N SER A 27 -32.57 19.67 15.23
CA SER A 27 -33.06 19.64 16.61
C SER A 27 -34.20 18.73 17.10
N ASP A 28 -33.95 18.30 18.34
CA ASP A 28 -34.84 18.20 19.50
C ASP A 28 -35.42 16.83 19.88
N THR A 29 -35.12 16.44 21.13
CA THR A 29 -36.06 16.09 22.21
C THR A 29 -35.43 14.99 23.08
N ASP A 30 -34.81 15.26 24.22
CA ASP A 30 -35.35 15.61 25.56
C ASP A 30 -35.55 14.38 26.49
N ALA A 31 -35.23 14.63 27.76
CA ALA A 31 -35.84 14.13 28.98
C ALA A 31 -35.51 12.75 29.58
N SER A 32 -34.77 12.84 30.70
CA SER A 32 -35.09 12.33 32.05
C SER A 32 -34.99 10.82 32.33
N ALA A 33 -34.03 10.32 33.13
CA ALA A 33 -33.88 10.36 34.61
C ALA A 33 -34.62 9.18 35.34
N PRO A 34 -34.36 8.88 36.63
CA PRO A 34 -33.64 7.69 37.10
C PRO A 34 -34.48 6.68 37.91
N SER A 35 -33.97 5.45 38.12
CA SER A 35 -34.01 4.80 39.46
C SER A 35 -33.29 3.44 39.55
N PRO A 36 -32.70 3.11 40.71
CA PRO A 36 -32.00 1.85 40.96
C PRO A 36 -32.94 0.77 41.48
N THR A 37 -32.61 -0.50 41.24
CA THR A 37 -33.11 -1.60 42.06
C THR A 37 -31.99 -2.61 42.28
N THR A 38 -31.56 -2.69 43.54
CA THR A 38 -30.76 -3.76 44.12
C THR A 38 -31.53 -5.07 44.06
N SER A 39 -30.86 -6.15 43.67
CA SER A 39 -31.21 -7.50 44.14
C SER A 39 -29.96 -8.38 44.12
N SER A 40 -29.49 -8.64 45.33
CA SER A 40 -28.47 -9.61 45.69
C SER A 40 -29.05 -11.01 45.59
N VAL A 41 -28.41 -11.87 44.80
CA VAL A 41 -28.50 -13.33 44.95
C VAL A 41 -27.08 -13.87 44.95
N ALA A 42 -26.64 -14.28 46.14
CA ALA A 42 -25.38 -14.98 46.33
C ALA A 42 -25.47 -16.37 45.70
N ALA A 43 -24.72 -16.58 44.61
CA ALA A 43 -24.43 -17.90 44.08
C ALA A 43 -23.05 -18.34 44.58
N SER A 44 -23.02 -19.50 45.23
CA SER A 44 -21.80 -20.15 45.72
C SER A 44 -20.86 -20.47 44.55
N PRO A 45 -19.57 -20.06 44.57
CA PRO A 45 -18.63 -20.45 43.53
C PRO A 45 -18.26 -21.93 43.69
N SER A 46 -18.65 -22.75 42.71
CA SER A 46 -18.08 -24.08 42.52
C SER A 46 -16.72 -23.91 41.87
N THR A 47 -15.63 -24.13 42.61
CA THR A 47 -14.26 -24.13 42.10
C THR A 47 -14.04 -25.39 41.26
N SER A 48 -14.43 -25.34 39.99
CA SER A 48 -13.92 -26.28 38.99
C SER A 48 -12.45 -25.93 38.72
N PRO A 49 -11.51 -26.89 38.78
CA PRO A 49 -10.13 -26.61 38.38
C PRO A 49 -10.13 -26.18 36.91
N ALA A 50 -9.51 -25.03 36.63
CA ALA A 50 -9.31 -24.54 35.28
C ALA A 50 -8.41 -25.55 34.52
N PRO A 51 -8.72 -25.88 33.25
CA PRO A 51 -7.83 -26.70 32.46
C PRO A 51 -6.46 -26.01 32.36
N SER A 52 -5.40 -26.74 32.70
CA SER A 52 -4.02 -26.29 32.55
C SER A 52 -3.78 -25.92 31.09
N ALA A 53 -3.39 -24.67 30.83
CA ALA A 53 -3.03 -24.23 29.50
C ALA A 53 -1.86 -25.09 28.99
N THR A 54 -2.10 -25.85 27.93
CA THR A 54 -1.04 -26.50 27.16
C THR A 54 -0.12 -25.40 26.63
N PRO A 55 1.20 -25.46 26.83
CA PRO A 55 2.13 -24.51 26.24
C PRO A 55 1.94 -24.52 24.72
N GLU A 56 1.49 -23.41 24.15
CA GLU A 56 1.50 -23.24 22.70
C GLU A 56 2.95 -23.36 22.26
N THR A 57 3.25 -24.44 21.55
CA THR A 57 4.54 -24.63 20.90
C THR A 57 4.57 -23.61 19.78
N GLY A 58 5.22 -22.47 20.03
CA GLY A 58 5.30 -21.37 19.07
C GLY A 58 5.80 -21.89 17.73
N THR A 59 5.00 -21.68 16.68
CA THR A 59 5.45 -21.90 15.31
C THR A 59 6.74 -21.12 15.10
N PRO A 60 7.84 -21.73 14.62
CA PRO A 60 9.06 -20.98 14.37
C PRO A 60 8.75 -19.88 13.35
N THR A 61 9.06 -18.63 13.70
CA THR A 61 9.04 -17.54 12.75
C THR A 61 10.01 -17.89 11.62
N PRO A 62 9.58 -17.89 10.34
CA PRO A 62 10.47 -18.19 9.24
C PRO A 62 11.63 -17.17 9.25
N THR A 63 12.86 -17.68 9.16
CA THR A 63 14.04 -16.83 9.00
C THR A 63 14.02 -16.21 7.60
N ILE A 64 14.07 -14.89 7.51
CA ILE A 64 14.17 -14.16 6.25
C ILE A 64 15.62 -14.21 5.75
N ASP A 65 15.82 -14.54 4.47
CA ASP A 65 17.13 -14.45 3.83
C ASP A 65 17.35 -13.03 3.28
N LEU A 66 18.17 -12.24 3.97
CA LEU A 66 18.47 -10.86 3.55
C LEU A 66 19.32 -10.79 2.27
N ALA A 67 19.98 -11.88 1.90
CA ALA A 67 20.78 -11.96 0.68
C ALA A 67 19.94 -12.36 -0.55
N ASP A 68 18.71 -12.82 -0.34
CA ASP A 68 17.77 -13.17 -1.42
C ASP A 68 16.45 -12.41 -1.29
N PRO A 69 16.40 -11.13 -1.73
CA PRO A 69 15.18 -10.35 -1.71
C PRO A 69 14.05 -10.93 -2.57
N ALA A 70 14.35 -11.74 -3.58
CA ALA A 70 13.31 -12.36 -4.40
C ALA A 70 12.46 -13.36 -3.60
N SER A 71 13.02 -13.93 -2.52
CA SER A 71 12.32 -14.81 -1.58
C SER A 71 11.41 -14.07 -0.59
N TRP A 72 11.48 -12.74 -0.54
CA TRP A 72 10.74 -11.96 0.45
C TRP A 72 9.24 -12.01 0.17
N VAL A 73 8.48 -12.03 1.27
CA VAL A 73 7.01 -12.01 1.21
C VAL A 73 6.52 -10.56 1.24
N VAL A 74 5.59 -10.25 0.35
CA VAL A 74 4.85 -8.98 0.31
C VAL A 74 3.52 -9.15 1.06
N SER A 75 3.17 -8.19 1.89
CA SER A 75 1.91 -8.15 2.63
C SER A 75 1.38 -6.72 2.71
N ALA A 76 0.18 -6.51 3.25
CA ALA A 76 -0.31 -5.15 3.49
C ALA A 76 0.53 -4.36 4.49
N THR A 77 1.33 -5.04 5.33
CA THR A 77 2.14 -4.42 6.39
C THR A 77 3.61 -4.28 6.05
N GLY A 78 4.10 -4.89 4.97
CA GLY A 78 5.53 -4.86 4.66
C GLY A 78 6.00 -5.75 3.51
N ILE A 79 7.29 -5.63 3.19
CA ILE A 79 8.02 -6.47 2.23
C ILE A 79 9.27 -7.03 2.92
N GLY A 80 9.31 -8.34 3.13
CA GLY A 80 10.43 -8.99 3.83
C GLY A 80 10.70 -8.33 5.19
N PRO A 81 11.91 -7.78 5.43
CA PRO A 81 12.26 -7.12 6.69
C PRO A 81 11.67 -5.71 6.84
N ILE A 82 11.12 -5.12 5.77
CA ILE A 82 10.62 -3.74 5.75
C ILE A 82 9.17 -3.73 6.23
N THR A 83 8.85 -2.92 7.24
CA THR A 83 7.50 -2.84 7.82
C THR A 83 6.95 -1.42 7.74
N LEU A 84 5.71 -1.25 7.28
CA LEU A 84 4.96 0.02 7.38
C LEU A 84 4.83 0.45 8.85
N GLY A 85 5.02 1.74 9.12
CA GLY A 85 5.09 2.29 10.47
C GLY A 85 6.38 1.92 11.22
N GLY A 86 7.27 1.12 10.62
CA GLY A 86 8.57 0.77 11.16
C GLY A 86 9.62 1.87 10.96
N SER A 87 10.85 1.58 11.42
CA SER A 87 12.02 2.46 11.30
C SER A 87 12.66 2.35 9.91
N ALA A 88 12.85 3.48 9.24
CA ALA A 88 13.57 3.57 7.97
C ALA A 88 15.06 3.22 8.15
N ALA A 89 15.68 3.64 9.25
CA ALA A 89 17.05 3.27 9.59
C ALA A 89 17.22 1.75 9.77
N ALA A 90 16.30 1.10 10.50
CA ALA A 90 16.33 -0.36 10.68
C ALA A 90 16.09 -1.11 9.36
N ALA A 91 15.20 -0.59 8.50
CA ALA A 91 15.02 -1.13 7.15
C ALA A 91 16.33 -1.02 6.36
N ALA A 92 17.00 0.14 6.37
CA ALA A 92 18.27 0.35 5.67
C ALA A 92 19.36 -0.66 6.08
N GLU A 93 19.46 -0.99 7.38
CA GLU A 93 20.39 -2.02 7.88
C GLU A 93 20.12 -3.41 7.30
N SER A 94 18.87 -3.69 6.92
CA SER A 94 18.44 -4.98 6.35
C SER A 94 18.52 -5.03 4.82
N MET A 95 18.75 -3.89 4.15
CA MET A 95 18.75 -3.74 2.70
C MET A 95 20.14 -3.94 2.07
N THR A 96 20.96 -4.84 2.64
CA THR A 96 22.37 -5.02 2.22
C THR A 96 22.55 -5.55 0.81
N ALA A 97 21.50 -6.15 0.22
CA ALA A 97 21.49 -6.63 -1.16
C ALA A 97 21.22 -5.52 -2.21
N PHE A 98 20.97 -4.29 -1.75
CA PHE A 98 20.60 -3.15 -2.58
C PHE A 98 21.66 -2.04 -2.52
N THR A 99 21.71 -1.23 -3.57
CA THR A 99 22.39 0.06 -3.56
C THR A 99 21.37 1.17 -3.35
N THR A 100 21.70 2.14 -2.51
CA THR A 100 20.86 3.33 -2.35
C THR A 100 21.21 4.36 -3.42
N THR A 101 20.23 4.78 -4.22
CA THR A 101 20.38 5.92 -5.11
C THR A 101 20.06 7.19 -4.33
N SER A 102 21.04 8.09 -4.22
CA SER A 102 20.86 9.37 -3.52
C SER A 102 19.87 10.25 -4.27
N ASN A 103 18.94 10.89 -3.55
CA ASN A 103 18.04 11.91 -4.08
C ASN A 103 18.78 13.25 -4.34
N ASP A 104 19.95 13.22 -4.99
CA ASP A 104 20.80 14.39 -5.17
C ASP A 104 20.10 15.54 -5.95
N GLY A 105 19.02 15.23 -6.68
CA GLY A 105 18.17 16.21 -7.37
C GLY A 105 16.96 16.72 -6.59
N ALA A 106 16.63 16.15 -5.44
CA ALA A 106 15.44 16.47 -4.66
C ALA A 106 15.67 16.24 -3.15
N PRO A 107 16.50 17.07 -2.48
CA PRO A 107 16.87 16.87 -1.07
C PRO A 107 15.68 16.98 -0.12
N GLU A 108 14.59 17.62 -0.53
CA GLU A 108 13.34 17.75 0.23
C GLU A 108 12.40 16.55 0.03
N CYS A 109 12.77 15.58 -0.84
CA CYS A 109 11.92 14.42 -1.12
C CYS A 109 12.12 13.33 -0.05
N PRO A 110 11.07 12.98 0.72
CA PRO A 110 11.17 12.06 1.85
C PRO A 110 11.13 10.58 1.41
N VAL A 111 11.86 10.24 0.34
CA VAL A 111 11.90 8.90 -0.24
C VAL A 111 13.32 8.39 -0.35
N THR A 112 13.56 7.16 0.05
CA THR A 112 14.81 6.46 -0.24
C THR A 112 14.56 5.38 -1.28
N VAL A 113 15.40 5.33 -2.31
CA VAL A 113 15.33 4.31 -3.38
C VAL A 113 16.43 3.28 -3.16
N TYR A 114 16.04 2.01 -3.15
CA TYR A 114 16.91 0.86 -3.05
C TYR A 114 16.85 0.08 -4.37
N ASP A 115 17.95 0.09 -5.11
CA ASP A 115 18.09 -0.53 -6.42
C ASP A 115 18.86 -1.85 -6.35
N SER A 116 18.53 -2.76 -7.26
CA SER A 116 19.19 -4.05 -7.43
C SER A 116 19.08 -4.51 -8.88
N ASP A 117 20.09 -5.24 -9.37
CA ASP A 117 20.02 -5.89 -10.69
C ASP A 117 19.23 -7.21 -10.65
N ALA A 118 18.96 -7.76 -9.46
CA ALA A 118 18.33 -9.07 -9.28
C ALA A 118 16.81 -9.00 -9.05
N VAL A 119 16.34 -7.89 -8.47
CA VAL A 119 14.93 -7.68 -8.11
C VAL A 119 14.50 -6.25 -8.45
N PRO A 120 13.19 -5.98 -8.63
CA PRO A 120 12.71 -4.62 -8.84
C PRO A 120 13.07 -3.69 -7.68
N SER A 121 13.30 -2.40 -7.98
CA SER A 121 13.64 -1.39 -6.98
C SER A 121 12.55 -1.23 -5.91
N ILE A 122 12.98 -0.93 -4.69
CA ILE A 122 12.11 -0.65 -3.54
C ILE A 122 12.23 0.82 -3.15
N TYR A 123 11.09 1.49 -3.07
CA TYR A 123 10.95 2.88 -2.67
C TYR A 123 10.36 2.91 -1.26
N ILE A 124 11.06 3.51 -0.32
CA ILE A 124 10.59 3.72 1.05
C ILE A 124 10.29 5.20 1.23
N GLY A 125 9.01 5.53 1.45
CA GLY A 125 8.58 6.88 1.76
C GLY A 125 8.37 7.06 3.27
N THR A 126 8.76 8.23 3.76
CA THR A 126 8.53 8.69 5.13
C THR A 126 7.64 9.93 5.11
N GLU A 127 7.17 10.39 6.28
CA GLU A 127 6.30 11.58 6.36
C GLU A 127 7.01 12.86 5.89
N ASN A 128 8.29 12.98 6.18
CA ASN A 128 9.16 14.10 5.82
C ASN A 128 10.63 13.64 5.92
N VAL A 129 11.57 14.43 5.39
CA VAL A 129 12.99 14.06 5.28
C VAL A 129 13.69 13.78 6.62
N ASP A 130 13.14 14.28 7.73
CA ASP A 130 13.67 14.08 9.09
C ASP A 130 12.96 12.93 9.83
N SER A 131 11.94 12.32 9.24
CA SER A 131 11.17 11.25 9.86
C SER A 131 11.83 9.89 9.64
N ASP A 132 11.88 9.09 10.72
CA ASP A 132 12.31 7.69 10.64
C ASP A 132 11.12 6.73 10.44
N VAL A 133 9.89 7.23 10.38
CA VAL A 133 8.69 6.38 10.28
C VAL A 133 8.34 6.14 8.82
N ILE A 134 8.33 4.87 8.41
CA ILE A 134 7.93 4.45 7.07
C ILE A 134 6.41 4.64 6.91
N THR A 135 5.98 5.46 5.96
CA THR A 135 4.57 5.72 5.65
C THR A 135 4.12 5.10 4.34
N SER A 136 5.06 4.75 3.46
CA SER A 136 4.76 4.01 2.23
C SER A 136 5.94 3.15 1.80
N ILE A 137 5.63 2.03 1.15
CA ILE A 137 6.62 1.15 0.51
C ILE A 137 6.11 0.86 -0.90
N ARG A 138 6.95 0.98 -1.93
CA ARG A 138 6.60 0.55 -3.29
C ARG A 138 7.67 -0.33 -3.89
N LEU A 139 7.23 -1.38 -4.57
CA LEU A 139 8.05 -2.32 -5.31
C LEU A 139 7.81 -2.14 -6.81
N GLY A 140 8.88 -2.05 -7.60
CA GLY A 140 8.80 -2.03 -9.06
C GLY A 140 8.43 -0.68 -9.68
N VAL A 141 8.62 0.42 -8.95
CA VAL A 141 8.48 1.75 -9.55
C VAL A 141 9.61 1.96 -10.56
N GLY A 142 9.27 2.24 -11.82
CA GLY A 142 10.23 2.53 -12.88
C GLY A 142 10.56 1.32 -13.76
N LEU A 143 11.84 1.16 -14.11
CA LEU A 143 12.31 0.06 -14.96
C LEU A 143 12.52 -1.19 -14.10
N VAL A 144 11.82 -2.27 -14.45
CA VAL A 144 12.09 -3.60 -13.91
C VAL A 144 13.21 -4.22 -14.74
N PRO A 145 14.32 -4.71 -14.15
CA PRO A 145 15.39 -5.34 -14.92
C PRO A 145 14.88 -6.58 -15.68
N ASP A 146 15.40 -6.80 -16.89
CA ASP A 146 15.01 -7.96 -17.70
C ASP A 146 15.35 -9.27 -16.97
N GLY A 147 14.36 -10.13 -16.78
CA GLY A 147 14.53 -11.41 -16.08
C GLY A 147 14.66 -11.29 -14.57
N ALA A 148 14.43 -10.11 -13.98
CA ALA A 148 14.38 -9.94 -12.53
C ALA A 148 13.28 -10.82 -11.93
N THR A 149 13.61 -11.51 -10.84
CA THR A 149 12.63 -12.15 -9.97
C THR A 149 12.11 -11.14 -8.96
N SER A 150 10.86 -11.26 -8.54
CA SER A 150 10.23 -10.27 -7.67
C SER A 150 9.76 -10.93 -6.37
N PRO A 151 9.89 -10.25 -5.21
CA PRO A 151 9.13 -10.60 -4.01
C PRO A 151 7.66 -10.85 -4.36
N THR A 152 7.05 -11.85 -3.73
CA THR A 152 5.64 -12.19 -3.98
C THR A 152 4.83 -12.16 -2.70
N THR A 153 3.53 -11.95 -2.86
CA THR A 153 2.58 -12.17 -1.77
C THR A 153 2.50 -13.65 -1.39
N ALA A 154 1.88 -13.96 -0.24
CA ALA A 154 1.67 -15.36 0.16
C ALA A 154 0.83 -16.15 -0.87
N GLU A 155 0.00 -15.45 -1.64
CA GLU A 155 -0.83 -15.97 -2.72
C GLU A 155 -0.07 -16.08 -4.06
N GLY A 156 1.21 -15.70 -4.11
CA GLY A 156 2.08 -15.83 -5.28
C GLY A 156 1.99 -14.68 -6.29
N ILE A 157 1.31 -13.58 -5.96
CA ILE A 157 1.25 -12.39 -6.81
C ILE A 157 2.49 -11.53 -6.61
N GLY A 158 3.17 -11.17 -7.70
CA GLY A 158 4.33 -10.29 -7.73
C GLY A 158 4.31 -9.37 -8.94
N ILE A 159 5.44 -8.69 -9.18
CA ILE A 159 5.63 -7.93 -10.42
C ILE A 159 5.63 -8.90 -11.62
N GLY A 160 4.88 -8.56 -12.66
CA GLY A 160 4.69 -9.38 -13.86
C GLY A 160 3.45 -10.27 -13.85
N SER A 161 2.80 -10.47 -12.70
CA SER A 161 1.53 -11.21 -12.62
C SER A 161 0.44 -10.54 -13.44
N THR A 162 -0.42 -11.32 -14.09
CA THR A 162 -1.57 -10.82 -14.84
C THR A 162 -2.71 -10.36 -13.92
N VAL A 163 -3.63 -9.55 -14.44
CA VAL A 163 -4.85 -9.16 -13.71
C VAL A 163 -5.75 -10.37 -13.40
N ASP A 164 -5.78 -11.37 -14.28
CA ASP A 164 -6.53 -12.61 -14.05
C ASP A 164 -5.95 -13.43 -12.89
N GLU A 165 -4.62 -13.57 -12.82
CA GLU A 165 -3.95 -14.20 -11.67
C GLU A 165 -4.21 -13.43 -10.38
N LEU A 166 -4.09 -12.09 -10.43
CA LEU A 166 -4.35 -11.22 -9.29
C LEU A 166 -5.78 -11.38 -8.75
N THR A 167 -6.78 -11.38 -9.63
CA THR A 167 -8.19 -11.51 -9.23
C THR A 167 -8.55 -12.93 -8.81
N ALA A 168 -7.88 -13.95 -9.32
CA ALA A 168 -8.02 -15.33 -8.85
C ALA A 168 -7.42 -15.52 -7.45
N ALA A 169 -6.26 -14.91 -7.18
CA ALA A 169 -5.60 -14.92 -5.87
C ALA A 169 -6.36 -14.10 -4.82
N TYR A 170 -6.93 -12.97 -5.22
CA TYR A 170 -7.70 -12.07 -4.35
C TYR A 170 -9.12 -11.85 -4.89
N PRO A 171 -10.06 -12.78 -4.66
CA PRO A 171 -11.42 -12.67 -5.19
C PRO A 171 -12.19 -11.43 -4.70
N SER A 172 -11.78 -10.82 -3.58
CA SER A 172 -12.38 -9.61 -3.01
C SER A 172 -11.66 -8.32 -3.39
N ILE A 173 -10.64 -8.37 -4.26
CA ILE A 173 -9.89 -7.17 -4.65
C ILE A 173 -10.78 -6.19 -5.40
N ALA A 174 -10.74 -4.92 -5.00
CA ALA A 174 -11.54 -3.86 -5.61
C ALA A 174 -10.67 -2.94 -6.47
N VAL A 175 -11.24 -2.38 -7.53
CA VAL A 175 -10.64 -1.21 -8.19
C VAL A 175 -10.77 -0.03 -7.24
N THR A 176 -9.63 0.53 -6.85
CA THR A 176 -9.55 1.62 -5.86
C THR A 176 -9.31 2.98 -6.49
N GLY A 177 -8.81 3.02 -7.73
CA GLY A 177 -8.61 4.26 -8.48
C GLY A 177 -8.04 4.02 -9.87
N GLU A 178 -7.87 5.11 -10.60
CA GLU A 178 -7.21 5.13 -11.90
C GLU A 178 -6.47 6.46 -12.06
N TYR A 179 -5.27 6.43 -12.66
CA TYR A 179 -4.53 7.64 -13.01
C TYR A 179 -3.70 7.43 -14.28
N ASN A 180 -3.85 8.32 -15.27
CA ASN A 180 -3.16 8.25 -16.55
C ASN A 180 -3.22 6.85 -17.22
N GLY A 181 -4.38 6.21 -17.15
CA GLY A 181 -4.61 4.86 -17.70
C GLY A 181 -3.97 3.72 -16.90
N THR A 182 -3.39 4.01 -15.74
CA THR A 182 -2.98 3.01 -14.75
C THR A 182 -4.15 2.72 -13.83
N GLU A 183 -4.60 1.47 -13.80
CA GLU A 183 -5.62 1.01 -12.87
C GLU A 183 -4.97 0.59 -11.54
N TYR A 184 -5.59 0.98 -10.44
CA TYR A 184 -5.21 0.56 -9.08
C TYR A 184 -6.24 -0.42 -8.54
N ARG A 185 -5.76 -1.56 -8.07
CA ARG A 185 -6.56 -2.59 -7.40
C ARG A 185 -6.02 -2.83 -6.01
N GLY A 186 -6.87 -2.74 -4.99
CA GLY A 186 -6.43 -2.77 -3.59
C GLY A 186 -7.21 -3.76 -2.73
N VAL A 187 -6.50 -4.35 -1.76
CA VAL A 187 -7.07 -5.03 -0.61
C VAL A 187 -6.64 -4.30 0.66
N GLN A 188 -7.57 -4.16 1.61
CA GLN A 188 -7.26 -3.61 2.93
C GLN A 188 -6.83 -4.75 3.85
N GLY A 189 -5.69 -4.60 4.52
CA GLY A 189 -5.22 -5.49 5.56
C GLY A 189 -5.93 -5.24 6.90
N ASP A 190 -5.70 -6.13 7.86
CA ASP A 190 -6.41 -6.13 9.15
C ASP A 190 -6.17 -4.86 9.99
N ALA A 191 -5.00 -4.23 9.84
CA ALA A 191 -4.63 -3.00 10.53
C ALA A 191 -5.20 -1.73 9.87
N GLY A 192 -5.90 -1.87 8.73
CA GLY A 192 -6.41 -0.76 7.94
C GLY A 192 -5.46 -0.26 6.84
N ASP A 193 -4.21 -0.74 6.82
CA ASP A 193 -3.24 -0.52 5.74
C ASP A 193 -3.70 -1.16 4.43
N TRP A 194 -3.22 -0.64 3.31
CA TRP A 194 -3.60 -1.07 1.98
C TRP A 194 -2.44 -1.75 1.26
N LEU A 195 -2.74 -2.88 0.63
CA LEU A 195 -1.92 -3.50 -0.40
C LEU A 195 -2.54 -3.19 -1.76
N VAL A 196 -1.85 -2.40 -2.58
CA VAL A 196 -2.36 -1.90 -3.85
C VAL A 196 -1.46 -2.36 -5.01
N PHE A 197 -2.07 -2.97 -6.00
CA PHE A 197 -1.45 -3.40 -7.24
C PHE A 197 -1.78 -2.38 -8.34
N SER A 198 -0.78 -2.00 -9.11
CA SER A 198 -0.94 -1.11 -10.25
C SER A 198 -0.71 -1.87 -11.54
N SER A 199 -1.55 -1.64 -12.53
CA SER A 199 -1.39 -2.12 -13.91
C SER A 199 -1.55 -0.92 -14.84
N GLY A 200 -0.43 -0.47 -15.43
CA GLY A 200 -0.34 0.70 -16.32
C GLY A 200 -0.99 0.47 -17.70
N PRO A 201 -1.24 1.52 -18.49
CA PRO A 201 -2.09 1.38 -19.67
C PRO A 201 -1.48 0.38 -20.65
N SER A 202 -2.31 -0.54 -21.15
CA SER A 202 -1.98 -1.36 -22.31
C SER A 202 -1.68 -0.41 -23.47
N SER A 203 -0.41 -0.21 -23.80
CA SER A 203 -0.06 0.49 -25.03
C SER A 203 -0.70 -0.27 -26.20
N ASP A 204 -1.46 0.43 -27.04
CA ASP A 204 -2.00 -0.04 -28.32
C ASP A 204 -3.06 -1.17 -28.27
N GLY A 205 -4.00 -1.12 -27.32
CA GLY A 205 -5.14 -2.06 -27.32
C GLY A 205 -4.74 -3.51 -27.04
N ALA A 206 -3.55 -3.71 -26.47
CA ALA A 206 -3.08 -4.99 -25.95
C ALA A 206 -3.95 -5.45 -24.77
N ALA A 207 -3.82 -6.74 -24.40
CA ALA A 207 -4.40 -7.29 -23.18
C ALA A 207 -4.04 -6.43 -21.96
N ALA A 208 -4.81 -6.57 -20.86
CA ALA A 208 -4.53 -5.88 -19.60
C ALA A 208 -3.06 -6.01 -19.23
N SER A 209 -2.39 -4.89 -18.97
CA SER A 209 -0.97 -4.92 -18.59
C SER A 209 -0.79 -5.73 -17.31
N PRO A 210 0.33 -6.46 -17.17
CA PRO A 210 0.66 -7.11 -15.92
C PRO A 210 0.83 -6.09 -14.79
N VAL A 211 0.76 -6.57 -13.55
CA VAL A 211 1.14 -5.84 -12.35
C VAL A 211 2.57 -5.32 -12.55
N ASN A 212 2.73 -4.00 -12.54
CA ASN A 212 4.02 -3.35 -12.71
C ASN A 212 4.48 -2.59 -11.46
N THR A 213 3.60 -2.42 -10.47
CA THR A 213 3.96 -1.85 -9.17
C THR A 213 3.08 -2.46 -8.08
N ILE A 214 3.69 -2.73 -6.92
CA ILE A 214 2.96 -3.08 -5.70
C ILE A 214 3.27 -2.00 -4.66
N ALA A 215 2.25 -1.42 -4.07
CA ALA A 215 2.35 -0.32 -3.13
C ALA A 215 1.66 -0.65 -1.82
N LEU A 216 2.28 -0.24 -0.73
CA LEU A 216 1.79 -0.38 0.63
C LEU A 216 1.65 1.01 1.25
N GLY A 217 0.56 1.26 1.96
CA GLY A 217 0.39 2.51 2.71
C GLY A 217 -0.99 2.67 3.33
N VAL A 218 -1.27 3.86 3.87
CA VAL A 218 -2.51 4.15 4.63
C VAL A 218 -3.77 4.32 3.78
N GLY A 219 -3.66 4.32 2.45
CA GLY A 219 -4.75 4.67 1.54
C GLY A 219 -4.91 3.72 0.37
N PRO A 220 -6.13 3.62 -0.20
CA PRO A 220 -6.46 2.69 -1.27
C PRO A 220 -5.83 3.06 -2.63
N VAL A 221 -5.33 4.29 -2.76
CA VAL A 221 -4.66 4.80 -3.95
C VAL A 221 -3.31 5.39 -3.52
N PRO A 222 -2.18 4.88 -4.04
CA PRO A 222 -0.87 5.44 -3.76
C PRO A 222 -0.79 6.89 -4.29
N PRO A 223 -0.11 7.82 -3.59
CA PRO A 223 0.05 9.17 -4.10
C PRO A 223 0.76 9.18 -5.46
N THR A 224 0.33 10.06 -6.37
CA THR A 224 0.92 10.14 -7.71
C THR A 224 2.32 10.75 -7.70
N GLU A 225 2.63 11.57 -6.70
CA GLU A 225 3.94 12.18 -6.50
C GLU A 225 4.47 11.85 -5.10
N PHE A 226 5.76 11.56 -5.05
CA PHE A 226 6.47 11.24 -3.81
C PHE A 226 7.08 12.47 -3.13
N CYS A 227 7.34 13.53 -3.89
CA CYS A 227 8.16 14.65 -3.45
C CYS A 227 7.40 15.97 -3.25
N GLY A 228 6.07 15.97 -3.45
CA GLY A 228 5.22 17.16 -3.32
C GLY A 228 5.25 18.13 -4.50
#